data_AF-A0A177E8B3-F1
#
_entry.id   AF-A0A177E8B3-F1
#
_cell.length_a   1.000
_cell.length_b   1.000
_cell.length_c   1.000
_cell.angle_alpha   90.00
_cell.angle_beta   90.00
_cell.angle_gamma   90.00
#
_symmetry.space_group_name_H-M   'P 1'
#
loop_
_entity.id
_entity.type
_entity.pdbx_description
1 polymer ?
#
loop_
_entity_poly.entity_id
_entity_poly.type
_entity_poly.pdbx_seq_one_letter_code
_entity_poly.pdbx_strand_id
1 'polypeptide(L)'
;MKKISSPRAIKTCYIAQIKEEMGLKPKNRRAANRKGEHRRVKTPDYLKPILKEAFNILLAEKGTIPSYKEVQQKAFEILKKREEFNITEKYFAFLEISEDDKNFVEKIAESEEIFYEEV
;
A
#
# COMPACT_ATOMS: atom_id res chain seq x y z
N MET A 1 -8.40 -6.89 -13.63
CA MET A 1 -7.92 -7.43 -12.33
C MET A 1 -9.07 -7.49 -11.35
N LYS A 2 -9.21 -8.54 -10.53
CA LYS A 2 -10.19 -8.52 -9.43
C LYS A 2 -9.74 -7.50 -8.39
N LYS A 3 -10.61 -6.56 -8.05
CA LYS A 3 -10.35 -5.55 -7.02
C LYS A 3 -10.11 -6.25 -5.67
N ILE A 4 -9.03 -5.87 -4.99
CA ILE A 4 -8.75 -6.32 -3.63
C ILE A 4 -9.64 -5.45 -2.73
N SER A 5 -10.74 -6.03 -2.22
CA SER A 5 -11.72 -5.30 -1.39
C SER A 5 -11.45 -5.39 0.11
N SER A 6 -10.56 -6.29 0.53
CA SER A 6 -10.20 -6.46 1.94
C SER A 6 -8.75 -6.92 2.10
N PRO A 7 -8.12 -6.68 3.26
CA PRO A 7 -6.78 -7.18 3.57
C PRO A 7 -6.63 -8.69 3.40
N ARG A 8 -7.69 -9.45 3.72
CA ARG A 8 -7.68 -10.92 3.66
C ARG A 8 -7.64 -11.47 2.24
N ALA A 9 -8.00 -10.66 1.23
CA ALA A 9 -7.87 -11.06 -0.16
C ALA A 9 -6.39 -11.17 -0.60
N ILE A 10 -5.46 -10.54 0.12
CA ILE A 10 -4.02 -10.74 -0.05
C ILE A 10 -3.64 -12.07 0.57
N LYS A 11 -3.36 -13.08 -0.26
CA LYS A 11 -3.05 -14.43 0.23
C LYS A 11 -1.74 -14.46 1.01
N THR A 12 -1.74 -15.16 2.13
CA THR A 12 -0.54 -15.36 2.97
C THR A 12 0.60 -16.07 2.24
N CYS A 13 0.28 -16.91 1.25
CA CYS A 13 1.29 -17.57 0.42
C CYS A 13 2.12 -16.58 -0.41
N TYR A 14 1.55 -15.44 -0.81
CA TYR A 14 2.25 -14.36 -1.51
C TYR A 14 3.21 -13.66 -0.54
N ILE A 15 2.72 -13.28 0.63
CA ILE A 15 3.51 -12.64 1.69
C ILE A 15 4.70 -13.53 2.09
N ALA A 16 4.45 -14.82 2.24
CA ALA A 16 5.49 -15.77 2.62
C ALA A 16 6.56 -15.99 1.54
N GLN A 17 6.24 -15.73 0.26
CA GLN A 17 7.25 -15.69 -0.79
C GLN A 17 8.11 -14.43 -0.65
N ILE A 18 7.49 -13.25 -0.53
CA ILE A 18 8.23 -11.99 -0.37
C ILE A 18 9.12 -12.02 0.88
N LYS A 19 8.62 -12.60 1.97
CA LYS A 19 9.39 -12.81 3.20
C LYS A 19 10.62 -13.70 3.00
N GLU A 20 10.55 -14.70 2.11
CA GLU A 20 11.69 -15.53 1.72
C GLU A 20 12.66 -14.75 0.84
N GLU A 21 12.16 -14.01 -0.16
CA GLU A 21 12.97 -13.17 -1.05
C GLU A 21 13.74 -12.08 -0.29
N MET A 22 13.15 -11.52 0.78
CA MET A 22 13.77 -10.50 1.63
C MET A 22 14.68 -11.08 2.73
N GLY A 23 14.86 -12.40 2.80
CA GLY A 23 15.69 -13.03 3.83
C GLY A 23 15.12 -12.92 5.26
N LEU A 24 13.86 -12.51 5.42
CA LEU A 24 13.18 -12.31 6.70
C LEU A 24 12.64 -13.62 7.31
N LYS A 25 13.06 -14.76 6.78
CA LYS A 25 12.68 -16.08 7.27
C LYS A 25 13.88 -16.73 7.94
N PRO A 26 13.71 -17.33 9.14
CA PRO A 26 14.79 -18.11 9.74
C PRO A 26 15.22 -19.21 8.76
N LYS A 27 16.54 -19.26 8.47
CA LYS A 27 17.17 -20.11 7.43
C LYS A 27 16.72 -21.58 7.50
N ASN A 28 16.38 -22.06 8.70
CA ASN A 28 16.08 -23.47 8.96
C ASN A 28 14.58 -23.79 9.03
N ARG A 29 13.66 -22.82 8.89
CA ARG A 29 12.21 -23.12 8.91
C ARG A 29 11.66 -23.22 7.49
N ARG A 30 11.61 -24.44 6.95
CA ARG A 30 10.76 -24.76 5.79
C ARG A 30 9.36 -25.17 6.28
N ALA A 31 8.33 -24.91 5.49
CA ALA A 31 6.99 -25.41 5.82
C ALA A 31 6.99 -26.93 5.65
N ALA A 32 6.36 -27.67 6.58
CA ALA A 32 6.39 -29.14 6.59
C ALA A 32 5.94 -29.76 5.26
N ASN A 33 4.94 -29.16 4.61
CA ASN A 33 4.39 -29.66 3.35
C ASN A 33 5.16 -29.21 2.09
N ARG A 34 6.32 -28.56 2.24
CA ARG A 34 7.10 -28.04 1.12
C ARG A 34 7.93 -29.15 0.48
N LYS A 35 7.45 -29.68 -0.65
CA LYS A 35 8.18 -30.63 -1.50
C LYS A 35 9.02 -29.87 -2.54
N GLY A 36 10.13 -29.26 -2.11
CA GLY A 36 11.10 -28.63 -3.02
C GLY A 36 11.59 -27.23 -2.62
N GLU A 37 12.60 -26.76 -3.32
CA GLU A 37 13.23 -25.46 -3.06
C GLU A 37 12.36 -24.28 -3.51
N HIS A 38 11.58 -24.42 -4.57
CA HIS A 38 10.74 -23.36 -5.09
C HIS A 38 9.30 -23.44 -4.60
N ARG A 39 8.63 -22.28 -4.51
CA ARG A 39 7.19 -22.22 -4.23
C ARG A 39 6.41 -22.49 -5.52
N ARG A 40 5.38 -23.34 -5.41
CA ARG A 40 4.42 -23.58 -6.51
C ARG A 40 3.62 -22.33 -6.85
N VAL A 41 3.20 -21.57 -5.84
CA VAL A 41 2.42 -20.34 -6.01
C VAL A 41 3.36 -19.14 -6.01
N LYS A 42 3.33 -18.37 -7.09
CA LYS A 42 4.07 -17.12 -7.23
C LYS A 42 3.17 -15.92 -6.90
N THR A 43 3.77 -14.90 -6.30
CA THR A 43 3.17 -13.59 -6.02
C THR A 43 2.99 -12.87 -7.34
N PRO A 44 1.78 -12.35 -7.65
CA PRO A 44 1.54 -11.56 -8.84
C PRO A 44 2.47 -10.33 -8.90
N ASP A 45 2.96 -9.99 -10.09
CA ASP A 45 4.00 -8.97 -10.24
C ASP A 45 3.55 -7.58 -9.79
N TYR A 46 2.29 -7.22 -10.01
CA TYR A 46 1.71 -5.96 -9.52
C TYR A 46 1.70 -5.85 -7.98
N LEU A 47 1.65 -7.00 -7.28
CA LEU A 47 1.51 -7.05 -5.83
C LEU A 47 2.87 -7.13 -5.13
N LYS A 48 3.90 -7.64 -5.80
CA LYS A 48 5.27 -7.73 -5.27
C LYS A 48 5.81 -6.40 -4.74
N PRO A 49 5.80 -5.27 -5.49
CA PRO A 49 6.37 -4.02 -4.99
C PRO A 49 5.60 -3.50 -3.77
N ILE A 50 4.27 -3.66 -3.77
CA ILE A 50 3.39 -3.24 -2.67
C ILE A 50 3.70 -4.03 -1.40
N LEU A 51 3.90 -5.34 -1.51
CA LEU A 51 4.26 -6.18 -0.37
C LEU A 51 5.65 -5.85 0.17
N LYS A 52 6.63 -5.59 -0.71
CA LYS A 52 7.97 -5.15 -0.29
C LYS A 52 7.92 -3.81 0.44
N GLU A 53 7.15 -2.86 -0.08
CA GLU A 53 6.92 -1.56 0.55
C GLU A 53 6.26 -1.72 1.94
N ALA A 54 5.22 -2.55 2.04
CA ALA A 54 4.57 -2.85 3.32
C ALA A 54 5.55 -3.45 4.35
N PHE A 55 6.43 -4.37 3.93
CA PHE A 55 7.47 -4.92 4.79
C PHE A 55 8.46 -3.85 5.24
N ASN A 56 8.96 -3.02 4.33
CA ASN A 56 9.94 -1.98 4.65
C ASN A 56 9.39 -0.98 5.66
N ILE A 57 8.14 -0.53 5.48
CA ILE A 57 7.49 0.39 6.42
C ILE A 57 7.32 -0.26 7.79
N LEU A 58 6.78 -1.49 7.85
CA LEU A 58 6.55 -2.17 9.12
C LEU A 58 7.85 -2.51 9.85
N LEU A 59 8.92 -2.84 9.11
CA LEU A 59 10.24 -3.08 9.69
C LEU A 59 10.85 -1.80 10.25
N ALA A 60 10.69 -0.67 9.55
CA ALA A 60 11.14 0.63 10.04
C ALA A 60 10.36 1.07 11.29
N GLU A 61 9.05 0.82 11.34
CA GLU A 61 8.18 1.17 12.47
C GLU A 61 8.43 0.32 13.72
N LYS A 62 8.69 -0.99 13.56
CA LYS A 62 8.74 -1.95 14.70
C LYS A 62 10.10 -2.53 15.02
N GLY A 63 11.06 -2.50 14.08
CA GLY A 63 12.35 -3.18 14.21
C GLY A 63 12.29 -4.71 14.27
N THR A 64 11.10 -5.32 14.18
CA THR A 64 10.89 -6.77 14.25
C THR A 64 10.12 -7.28 13.04
N ILE A 65 10.27 -8.56 12.75
CA ILE A 65 9.65 -9.17 11.56
C ILE A 65 8.12 -9.14 11.69
N PRO A 66 7.39 -8.46 10.79
CA PRO A 66 5.94 -8.36 10.90
C PRO A 66 5.23 -9.69 10.64
N SER A 67 4.06 -9.82 11.28
CA SER A 67 3.13 -10.92 11.10
C SER A 67 2.40 -10.81 9.76
N TYR A 68 1.80 -11.93 9.32
CA TYR A 68 1.03 -11.93 8.07
C TYR A 68 -0.14 -10.95 8.10
N LYS A 69 -0.83 -10.83 9.23
CA LYS A 69 -2.01 -9.96 9.38
C LYS A 69 -1.64 -8.49 9.24
N GLU A 70 -0.50 -8.08 9.80
CA GLU A 70 0.00 -6.71 9.70
C GLU A 70 0.40 -6.37 8.27
N VAL A 71 1.11 -7.27 7.59
CA VAL A 71 1.49 -7.06 6.19
C VAL A 71 0.24 -7.01 5.30
N GLN A 72 -0.76 -7.84 5.54
CA GLN A 72 -2.04 -7.77 4.82
C GLN A 72 -2.70 -6.40 4.99
N GLN A 73 -2.75 -5.89 6.22
CA GLN A 73 -3.37 -4.61 6.54
C GLN A 73 -2.62 -3.45 5.87
N LYS A 74 -1.30 -3.38 6.05
CA LYS A 74 -0.48 -2.29 5.49
C LYS A 74 -0.47 -2.31 3.96
N ALA A 75 -0.36 -3.49 3.34
CA ALA A 75 -0.40 -3.61 1.89
C ALA A 75 -1.77 -3.20 1.31
N PHE A 76 -2.86 -3.48 2.03
CA PHE A 76 -4.19 -3.02 1.65
C PHE A 76 -4.34 -1.50 1.75
N GLU A 77 -3.78 -0.87 2.79
CA GLU A 77 -3.75 0.59 2.93
C GLU A 77 -2.97 1.25 1.79
N ILE A 78 -1.81 0.72 1.41
CA ILE A 78 -1.01 1.20 0.27
C ILE A 78 -1.81 1.10 -1.03
N LEU A 79 -2.48 -0.05 -1.25
CA LEU A 79 -3.35 -0.23 -2.42
C LEU A 79 -4.46 0.81 -2.48
N LYS A 80 -5.15 1.03 -1.35
CA LYS A 80 -6.25 1.99 -1.27
C LYS A 80 -5.79 3.42 -1.54
N LYS A 81 -4.67 3.83 -0.96
CA LYS A 81 -4.06 5.15 -1.20
C LYS A 81 -3.70 5.35 -2.68
N ARG A 82 -3.14 4.34 -3.34
CA ARG A 82 -2.82 4.40 -4.77
C ARG A 82 -4.08 4.47 -5.65
N GLU A 83 -5.16 3.79 -5.27
CA GLU A 83 -6.45 3.91 -5.96
C GLU A 83 -7.05 5.33 -5.80
N GLU A 84 -7.03 5.89 -4.58
CA GLU A 84 -7.53 7.24 -4.29
C GLU A 84 -6.73 8.31 -5.07
N PHE A 85 -5.41 8.18 -5.12
CA PHE A 85 -4.54 9.07 -5.90
C PHE A 85 -4.85 8.99 -7.41
N ASN A 86 -5.02 7.78 -7.95
CA ASN A 86 -5.37 7.63 -9.37
C ASN A 86 -6.75 8.23 -9.71
N ILE A 87 -7.71 8.15 -8.78
CA ILE A 87 -9.03 8.75 -8.95
C ILE A 87 -8.94 10.27 -8.95
N THR A 88 -8.25 10.86 -7.97
CA THR A 88 -8.09 12.32 -7.88
C THR A 88 -7.36 12.88 -9.10
N GLU A 89 -6.26 12.26 -9.54
CA GLU A 89 -5.56 12.64 -10.77
C GLU A 89 -6.46 12.60 -12.01
N LYS A 90 -7.28 11.54 -12.15
CA LYS A 90 -8.26 11.46 -13.25
C LYS A 90 -9.31 12.56 -13.19
N TYR A 91 -9.80 12.91 -12.01
CA TYR A 91 -10.75 14.00 -11.85
C TYR A 91 -10.13 15.35 -12.21
N PHE A 92 -8.93 15.65 -11.73
CA PHE A 92 -8.24 16.91 -12.07
C PHE A 92 -7.89 16.99 -13.55
N ALA A 93 -7.43 15.89 -14.16
CA ALA A 93 -7.17 15.84 -15.60
C ALA A 93 -8.45 16.00 -16.43
N PHE A 94 -9.56 15.40 -15.99
CA PHE A 94 -10.87 15.57 -16.64
C PHE A 94 -11.38 17.01 -16.58
N LEU A 95 -11.11 17.72 -15.48
CA LEU A 95 -11.55 19.09 -15.28
C LEU A 95 -10.58 20.13 -15.89
N GLU A 96 -9.51 19.70 -16.57
CA GLU A 96 -8.45 20.55 -17.14
C GLU A 96 -7.86 21.55 -16.12
N ILE A 97 -7.90 21.19 -14.84
CA ILE A 97 -7.45 22.06 -13.75
C ILE A 97 -5.92 22.13 -13.77
N SER A 98 -5.39 23.35 -13.86
CA SER A 98 -3.95 23.61 -13.84
C SER A 98 -3.33 23.21 -12.49
N GLU A 99 -2.02 22.92 -12.44
CA GLU A 99 -1.36 22.61 -11.16
C GLU A 99 -1.48 23.76 -10.15
N ASP A 100 -1.60 25.00 -10.61
CA ASP A 100 -1.77 26.19 -9.78
C ASP A 100 -3.12 26.25 -9.05
N ASP A 101 -4.16 25.66 -9.66
CA ASP A 101 -5.52 25.62 -9.14
C ASP A 101 -5.75 24.47 -8.16
N LYS A 102 -4.93 23.41 -8.19
CA LYS A 102 -5.03 22.30 -7.23
C LYS A 102 -4.79 22.75 -5.79
N ASN A 103 -3.94 23.77 -5.62
CA ASN A 103 -3.59 24.34 -4.31
C ASN A 103 -4.41 25.62 -4.00
N PHE A 104 -5.44 25.93 -4.79
CA PHE A 104 -6.25 27.14 -4.63
C PHE A 104 -6.95 27.22 -3.27
N VAL A 105 -7.49 26.09 -2.78
CA VAL A 105 -8.19 26.03 -1.48
C VAL A 105 -7.22 26.25 -0.31
N GLU A 106 -6.01 25.69 -0.39
CA GLU A 106 -4.96 25.94 0.61
C GLU A 106 -4.49 27.41 0.57
N LYS A 107 -4.32 27.98 -0.63
CA LYS A 107 -4.02 29.41 -0.82
C LYS A 107 -5.10 30.33 -0.23
N ILE A 108 -6.39 29.99 -0.35
CA ILE A 108 -7.50 30.75 0.25
C ILE A 108 -7.50 30.63 1.78
N ALA A 109 -7.24 29.44 2.31
CA ALA A 109 -7.20 29.21 3.75
C ALA A 109 -6.00 29.92 4.42
N GLU A 110 -4.88 30.01 3.70
CA GLU A 110 -3.68 30.76 4.15
C GLU A 110 -3.80 32.27 3.91
N SER A 111 -4.70 32.73 3.04
CA SER A 111 -5.06 34.15 2.93
C SER A 111 -6.05 34.50 4.03
N GLU A 112 -5.54 34.77 5.24
CA GLU A 112 -6.30 35.20 6.43
C GLU A 112 -7.02 36.55 6.23
N GLU A 113 -8.08 36.58 5.42
CA GLU A 113 -9.13 37.62 5.45
C GLU A 113 -10.51 36.98 5.26
N ILE A 114 -10.86 36.01 6.12
CA ILE A 114 -12.25 35.53 6.19
C ILE A 114 -13.06 36.55 6.99
N PHE A 115 -13.67 37.51 6.29
CA PHE A 115 -14.69 38.37 6.87
C PHE A 115 -15.97 37.54 7.08
N TYR A 116 -16.34 37.29 8.34
CA TYR A 116 -17.69 36.86 8.67
C TYR A 116 -18.58 38.11 8.68
N GLU A 117 -19.58 38.19 7.79
CA GLU A 117 -20.66 39.15 7.96
C GLU A 117 -21.48 38.71 9.18
N GLU A 118 -21.51 39.55 10.22
CA GLU A 118 -22.44 39.38 11.34
C GLU A 118 -23.87 39.60 10.84
N VAL A 119 -24.72 38.57 10.98
CA VAL A 119 -26.17 38.63 10.72
C VAL A 119 -26.90 39.14 11.94
#